data_AF-A0A0G0FAM9-F1
#
_entry.id   AF-A0A0G0FAM9-F1
#
_cell.length_a   1.000
_cell.length_b   1.000
_cell.length_c   1.000
_cell.angle_alpha   90.00
_cell.angle_beta   90.00
_cell.angle_gamma   90.00
#
_symmetry.space_group_name_H-M   'P 1'
#
loop_
_entity.id
_entity.type
_entity.pdbx_description
1 polymer ?
#
loop_
_entity_poly.entity_id
_entity_poly.type
_entity_poly.pdbx_seq_one_letter_code
_entity_poly.pdbx_strand_id
1 'polypeptide(L)'
;MLIATLLLNLAPALVYAQEASTSSNEELEKDLDLYEKYQKYEKYKKYKDYKDYKEAKEKYAFKSSTDRIAAKEAYRLYKETKNQKYYEDYNKYKKYKNKYKPLKKYAKYGKYSKYNKSENKRYGSVEYKDGYNRYKNYLASTNTVSGNLGEANLGGGPLGPEITVGLWNYTRDNLKDSPFKLQANRAYTIKNGDGTIVGQVAATSVTRVTYESDGNLKIYDSLTGNTIAISAREVFFEDTAGDNSAIVFDIYRPDSDFDQYRGKVKLRYNSSSKLTWVINTLPLEHYVWGMGEITGTGDTDYNRVMTTSFRTYGYWKLKFSTKYAADGFKVNATPGNQLYYGYDWETGHTRILDAAVDTQGKIVMYKGQIAITPYSSWTDGRTRSFEERWGSADYPWCQSVGDPYGKHATKSTATLEAEGNHMVGLSAHGALTLADVHSWDWDRIIKYYYTGIDIKKVY
;
A
#
# COMPACT_ATOMS: atom_id res chain seq x y z
N MET A 1 75.30 -16.57 -2.51
CA MET A 1 74.92 -17.79 -1.77
C MET A 1 74.56 -17.35 -0.36
N LEU A 2 73.44 -17.68 0.30
CA LEU A 2 72.30 -18.54 0.01
C LEU A 2 71.22 -18.19 1.07
N ILE A 3 69.97 -17.96 0.62
CA ILE A 3 68.67 -18.38 1.20
C ILE A 3 68.17 -17.88 2.57
N ALA A 4 66.92 -17.42 2.51
CA ALA A 4 65.96 -16.98 3.51
C ALA A 4 65.44 -18.05 4.50
N THR A 5 64.92 -17.63 5.65
CA THR A 5 63.63 -18.14 6.15
C THR A 5 62.95 -17.12 7.09
N LEU A 6 61.73 -16.72 6.71
CA LEU A 6 60.78 -15.94 7.48
C LEU A 6 59.83 -16.95 8.16
N LEU A 7 59.74 -16.96 9.49
CA LEU A 7 58.76 -17.76 10.23
C LEU A 7 57.63 -16.85 10.72
N LEU A 8 56.46 -16.99 10.09
CA LEU A 8 55.18 -16.44 10.55
C LEU A 8 54.74 -17.13 11.85
N ASN A 9 54.41 -16.33 12.87
CA ASN A 9 53.58 -16.77 13.99
C ASN A 9 52.11 -16.68 13.58
N LEU A 10 51.48 -17.83 13.30
CA LEU A 10 50.02 -17.99 13.21
C LEU A 10 49.51 -18.42 14.59
N ALA A 11 48.84 -17.52 15.31
CA ALA A 11 48.01 -17.87 16.46
C ALA A 11 46.63 -18.38 15.97
N PRO A 12 45.99 -19.34 16.64
CA PRO A 12 44.77 -19.97 16.16
C PRO A 12 43.55 -19.06 16.37
N ALA A 13 43.07 -18.43 15.30
CA ALA A 13 41.72 -17.92 15.19
C ALA A 13 40.75 -19.08 14.90
N LEU A 14 40.44 -19.90 15.91
CA LEU A 14 39.60 -21.10 15.73
C LEU A 14 38.88 -21.50 17.02
N VAL A 15 38.16 -20.56 17.66
CA VAL A 15 37.17 -20.90 18.70
C VAL A 15 35.89 -20.05 18.64
N TYR A 16 35.90 -18.85 18.06
CA TYR A 16 34.72 -17.95 18.09
C TYR A 16 33.59 -18.25 17.09
N ALA A 17 33.76 -19.17 16.14
CA ALA A 17 32.76 -19.43 15.11
C ALA A 17 31.70 -20.47 15.51
N GLN A 18 31.99 -21.33 16.50
CA GLN A 18 31.16 -22.50 16.82
C GLN A 18 30.08 -22.22 17.89
N GLU A 19 30.30 -21.23 18.76
CA GLU A 19 29.31 -20.76 19.75
C GLU A 19 28.26 -19.80 19.15
N ALA A 20 28.65 -18.99 18.15
CA ALA A 20 27.72 -18.08 17.48
C ALA A 20 26.68 -18.83 16.60
N SER A 21 27.07 -19.95 15.97
CA SER A 21 26.17 -20.73 15.10
C SER A 21 25.18 -21.61 15.88
N THR A 22 25.54 -22.02 17.10
CA THR A 22 24.65 -22.79 17.98
C THR A 22 23.60 -21.89 18.62
N SER A 23 24.00 -20.71 19.11
CA SER A 23 23.09 -19.68 19.63
C SER A 23 22.05 -19.22 18.61
N SER A 24 22.42 -19.04 17.33
CA SER A 24 21.49 -18.61 16.28
C SER A 24 20.46 -19.69 15.90
N ASN A 25 20.81 -20.97 16.02
CA ASN A 25 19.89 -22.07 15.72
C ASN A 25 18.89 -22.30 16.87
N GLU A 26 19.33 -22.20 18.12
CA GLU A 26 18.44 -22.32 19.28
C GLU A 26 17.41 -21.18 19.35
N GLU A 27 17.82 -19.94 19.03
CA GLU A 27 16.90 -18.81 18.94
C GLU A 27 15.86 -18.98 17.83
N LEU A 28 16.28 -19.55 16.68
CA LEU A 28 15.39 -19.82 15.57
C LEU A 28 14.36 -20.93 15.89
N GLU A 29 14.79 -22.00 16.56
CA GLU A 29 13.89 -23.07 17.01
C GLU A 29 12.87 -22.55 18.04
N LYS A 30 13.31 -21.68 18.95
CA LYS A 30 12.42 -21.00 19.90
C LYS A 30 11.39 -20.12 19.16
N ASP A 31 11.82 -19.36 18.17
CA ASP A 31 10.93 -18.53 17.37
C ASP A 31 9.97 -19.34 16.51
N LEU A 32 10.37 -20.50 15.99
CA LEU A 32 9.48 -21.47 15.32
C LEU A 32 8.38 -21.97 16.27
N ASP A 33 8.73 -22.39 17.48
CA ASP A 33 7.76 -22.85 18.48
C ASP A 33 6.75 -21.74 18.83
N LEU A 34 7.23 -20.51 19.05
CA LEU A 34 6.38 -19.35 19.29
C LEU A 34 5.46 -19.05 18.09
N TYR A 35 6.01 -19.13 16.86
CA TYR A 35 5.27 -18.98 15.62
C TYR A 35 4.12 -19.99 15.48
N GLU A 36 4.39 -21.28 15.67
CA GLU A 36 3.39 -22.33 15.56
C GLU A 36 2.28 -22.19 16.62
N LYS A 37 2.65 -21.83 17.85
CA LYS A 37 1.70 -21.57 18.95
C LYS A 37 0.85 -20.33 18.67
N TYR A 38 1.43 -19.24 18.20
CA TYR A 38 0.69 -18.04 17.83
C TYR A 38 -0.29 -18.29 16.67
N GLN A 39 0.09 -19.10 15.67
CA GLN A 39 -0.84 -19.51 14.61
C GLN A 39 -2.08 -20.26 15.16
N LYS A 40 -1.91 -21.05 16.22
CA LYS A 40 -3.06 -21.69 16.90
C LYS A 40 -3.93 -20.64 17.59
N TYR A 41 -3.35 -19.60 18.18
CA TYR A 41 -4.09 -18.45 18.71
C TYR A 41 -4.87 -17.68 17.62
N GLU A 42 -4.26 -17.42 16.47
CA GLU A 42 -4.97 -16.75 15.36
C GLU A 42 -6.20 -17.54 14.90
N LYS A 43 -6.09 -18.87 14.84
CA LYS A 43 -7.21 -19.77 14.50
C LYS A 43 -8.27 -19.76 15.60
N TYR A 44 -7.86 -19.76 16.88
CA TYR A 44 -8.75 -19.58 18.02
C TYR A 44 -9.54 -18.26 17.93
N LYS A 45 -8.85 -17.13 17.70
CA LYS A 45 -9.47 -15.80 17.58
C LYS A 45 -10.44 -15.75 16.40
N LYS A 46 -10.03 -16.23 15.22
CA LYS A 46 -10.90 -16.31 14.03
C LYS A 46 -12.15 -17.15 14.26
N TYR A 47 -12.07 -18.23 15.05
CA TYR A 47 -13.24 -19.02 15.41
C TYR A 47 -14.15 -18.29 16.43
N LYS A 48 -13.58 -17.59 17.40
CA LYS A 48 -14.35 -16.73 18.32
C LYS A 48 -15.12 -15.67 17.55
N ASP A 49 -14.46 -14.95 16.64
CA ASP A 49 -15.09 -13.96 15.78
C ASP A 49 -16.16 -14.58 14.85
N TYR A 50 -16.00 -15.86 14.46
CA TYR A 50 -17.02 -16.62 13.75
C TYR A 50 -18.27 -16.91 14.61
N LYS A 51 -18.10 -17.20 15.90
CA LYS A 51 -19.23 -17.35 16.82
C LYS A 51 -20.00 -16.03 16.95
N ASP A 52 -19.27 -14.93 17.14
CA ASP A 52 -19.86 -13.59 17.19
C ASP A 52 -20.58 -13.26 15.89
N TYR A 53 -20.00 -13.63 14.74
CA TYR A 53 -20.67 -13.56 13.43
C TYR A 53 -21.97 -14.35 13.40
N LYS A 54 -21.99 -15.59 13.88
CA LYS A 54 -23.20 -16.44 13.86
C LYS A 54 -24.33 -15.82 14.67
N GLU A 55 -24.03 -15.36 15.88
CA GLU A 55 -24.99 -14.69 16.74
C GLU A 55 -25.49 -13.38 16.11
N ALA A 56 -24.58 -12.59 15.53
CA ALA A 56 -24.94 -11.35 14.85
C ALA A 56 -25.76 -11.60 13.57
N LYS A 57 -25.49 -12.69 12.85
CA LYS A 57 -26.23 -13.09 11.66
C LYS A 57 -27.68 -13.38 12.01
N GLU A 58 -27.88 -14.20 13.03
CA GLU A 58 -29.21 -14.58 13.50
C GLU A 58 -30.02 -13.35 13.96
N LYS A 59 -29.38 -12.42 14.67
CA LYS A 59 -30.05 -11.25 15.24
C LYS A 59 -30.25 -10.09 14.26
N TYR A 60 -29.32 -9.88 13.32
CA TYR A 60 -29.24 -8.62 12.58
C TYR A 60 -29.07 -8.77 11.06
N ALA A 61 -28.91 -9.98 10.51
CA ALA A 61 -28.88 -10.14 9.06
C ALA A 61 -30.27 -9.95 8.44
N PHE A 62 -30.31 -9.38 7.24
CA PHE A 62 -31.54 -9.33 6.45
C PHE A 62 -31.76 -10.67 5.73
N LYS A 63 -33.03 -11.07 5.60
CA LYS A 63 -33.43 -12.31 4.91
C LYS A 63 -33.30 -12.21 3.39
N SER A 64 -33.50 -11.01 2.83
CA SER A 64 -33.36 -10.75 1.39
C SER A 64 -32.50 -9.50 1.13
N SER A 65 -31.89 -9.44 -0.05
CA SER A 65 -31.18 -8.25 -0.52
C SER A 65 -32.13 -7.06 -0.71
N THR A 66 -33.36 -7.31 -1.16
CA THR A 66 -34.42 -6.31 -1.35
C THR A 66 -34.75 -5.60 -0.04
N ASP A 67 -34.99 -6.35 1.04
CA ASP A 67 -35.31 -5.77 2.36
C ASP A 67 -34.14 -4.95 2.90
N ARG A 68 -32.91 -5.43 2.69
CA ARG A 68 -31.71 -4.69 3.10
C ARG A 68 -31.58 -3.38 2.33
N ILE A 69 -31.88 -3.36 1.03
CA ILE A 69 -31.81 -2.16 0.19
C ILE A 69 -32.85 -1.15 0.65
N ALA A 70 -34.10 -1.59 0.85
CA ALA A 70 -35.17 -0.74 1.37
C ALA A 70 -34.78 -0.13 2.73
N ALA A 71 -34.25 -0.94 3.64
CA ALA A 71 -33.81 -0.44 4.95
C ALA A 71 -32.58 0.46 4.90
N LYS A 72 -31.67 0.26 3.93
CA LYS A 72 -30.54 1.17 3.67
C LYS A 72 -31.04 2.53 3.21
N GLU A 73 -32.07 2.55 2.36
CA GLU A 73 -32.67 3.79 1.87
C GLU A 73 -33.43 4.52 2.99
N ALA A 74 -34.21 3.80 3.79
CA ALA A 74 -34.81 4.35 5.01
C ALA A 74 -33.76 4.90 5.98
N TYR A 75 -32.60 4.23 6.11
CA TYR A 75 -31.51 4.75 6.93
C TYR A 75 -30.98 6.10 6.43
N ARG A 76 -30.87 6.27 5.11
CA ARG A 76 -30.46 7.54 4.48
C ARG A 76 -31.53 8.63 4.70
N LEU A 77 -32.78 8.33 4.34
CA LEU A 77 -33.91 9.26 4.44
C LEU A 77 -34.16 9.71 5.89
N TYR A 78 -34.06 8.81 6.87
CA TYR A 78 -34.19 9.18 8.28
C TYR A 78 -33.08 10.14 8.72
N LYS A 79 -31.83 9.91 8.28
CA LYS A 79 -30.71 10.79 8.66
C LYS A 79 -30.90 12.22 8.16
N GLU A 80 -31.44 12.37 6.94
CA GLU A 80 -31.68 13.65 6.27
C GLU A 80 -32.94 14.35 6.81
N THR A 81 -34.05 13.64 6.87
CA THR A 81 -35.37 14.24 7.11
C THR A 81 -35.83 14.18 8.57
N LYS A 82 -35.22 13.30 9.37
CA LYS A 82 -35.71 12.90 10.71
C LYS A 82 -37.16 12.40 10.71
N ASN A 83 -37.71 12.04 9.55
CA ASN A 83 -39.09 11.60 9.44
C ASN A 83 -39.27 10.22 10.10
N GLN A 84 -40.15 10.16 11.10
CA GLN A 84 -40.35 8.98 11.93
C GLN A 84 -40.83 7.75 11.15
N LYS A 85 -41.46 7.92 9.98
CA LYS A 85 -41.84 6.82 9.09
C LYS A 85 -40.67 5.88 8.75
N TYR A 86 -39.44 6.40 8.71
CA TYR A 86 -38.25 5.62 8.35
C TYR A 86 -37.51 5.04 9.56
N TYR A 87 -37.93 5.34 10.79
CA TYR A 87 -37.15 5.08 12.00
C TYR A 87 -36.90 3.59 12.27
N GLU A 88 -37.92 2.74 12.06
CA GLU A 88 -37.82 1.30 12.33
C GLU A 88 -36.77 0.65 11.42
N ASP A 89 -36.87 0.90 10.11
CA ASP A 89 -35.92 0.40 9.12
C ASP A 89 -34.54 1.03 9.24
N TYR A 90 -34.46 2.32 9.60
CA TYR A 90 -33.20 2.96 9.99
C TYR A 90 -32.52 2.19 11.12
N ASN A 91 -33.25 1.84 12.19
CA ASN A 91 -32.70 1.12 13.33
C ASN A 91 -32.28 -0.31 12.96
N LYS A 92 -33.08 -0.99 12.14
CA LYS A 92 -32.77 -2.33 11.63
C LYS A 92 -31.48 -2.31 10.80
N TYR A 93 -31.36 -1.39 9.85
CA TYR A 93 -30.16 -1.24 9.03
C TYR A 93 -28.94 -0.78 9.85
N LYS A 94 -29.13 0.11 10.83
CA LYS A 94 -28.07 0.54 11.76
C LYS A 94 -27.49 -0.65 12.53
N LYS A 95 -28.34 -1.54 13.05
CA LYS A 95 -27.91 -2.77 13.74
C LYS A 95 -27.19 -3.71 12.78
N TYR A 96 -27.73 -3.94 11.58
CA TYR A 96 -27.06 -4.72 10.53
C TYR A 96 -25.67 -4.16 10.22
N LYS A 97 -25.58 -2.85 9.92
CA LYS A 97 -24.35 -2.16 9.52
C LYS A 97 -23.28 -2.22 10.60
N ASN A 98 -23.65 -2.05 11.87
CA ASN A 98 -22.69 -1.91 12.96
C ASN A 98 -22.39 -3.24 13.68
N LYS A 99 -23.35 -4.16 13.74
CA LYS A 99 -23.23 -5.39 14.54
C LYS A 99 -23.03 -6.65 13.71
N TYR A 100 -23.51 -6.70 12.47
CA TYR A 100 -23.39 -7.89 11.61
C TYR A 100 -22.41 -7.72 10.44
N LYS A 101 -22.56 -6.65 9.65
CA LYS A 101 -21.73 -6.42 8.45
C LYS A 101 -20.22 -6.55 8.72
N PRO A 102 -19.65 -5.98 9.79
CA PRO A 102 -18.20 -6.07 10.07
C PRO A 102 -17.73 -7.50 10.37
N LEU A 103 -18.62 -8.34 10.89
CA LEU A 103 -18.33 -9.72 11.28
C LEU A 103 -18.50 -10.70 10.11
N LYS A 104 -19.16 -10.29 9.02
CA LYS A 104 -19.43 -11.16 7.86
C LYS A 104 -18.16 -11.80 7.28
N LYS A 105 -17.02 -11.09 7.34
CA LYS A 105 -15.71 -11.60 6.91
C LYS A 105 -15.27 -12.89 7.63
N TYR A 106 -15.86 -13.19 8.79
CA TYR A 106 -15.54 -14.38 9.58
C TYR A 106 -16.40 -15.60 9.26
N ALA A 107 -17.39 -15.49 8.37
CA ALA A 107 -18.32 -16.57 8.03
C ALA A 107 -17.64 -17.91 7.65
N LYS A 108 -16.43 -17.84 7.06
CA LYS A 108 -15.65 -18.99 6.58
C LYS A 108 -14.85 -19.72 7.67
N TYR A 109 -14.79 -19.22 8.91
CA TYR A 109 -13.89 -19.75 9.94
C TYR A 109 -14.53 -20.78 10.87
N GLY A 110 -15.75 -21.26 10.57
CA GLY A 110 -16.35 -22.37 11.31
C GLY A 110 -15.48 -23.63 11.37
N LYS A 111 -14.65 -23.86 10.34
CA LYS A 111 -13.67 -24.95 10.26
C LYS A 111 -12.59 -24.94 11.36
N TYR A 112 -12.44 -23.85 12.09
CA TYR A 112 -11.47 -23.72 13.18
C TYR A 112 -12.02 -24.09 14.56
N SER A 113 -13.21 -24.72 14.64
CA SER A 113 -13.81 -25.18 15.89
C SER A 113 -12.87 -25.98 16.79
N LYS A 114 -12.03 -26.84 16.21
CA LYS A 114 -11.03 -27.65 16.94
C LYS A 114 -9.98 -26.82 17.70
N TYR A 115 -9.79 -25.55 17.33
CA TYR A 115 -8.85 -24.63 17.99
C TYR A 115 -9.50 -23.84 19.13
N ASN A 116 -10.81 -23.99 19.38
CA ASN A 116 -11.50 -23.36 20.50
C ASN A 116 -11.17 -24.01 21.85
N LYS A 117 -9.91 -23.96 22.25
CA LYS A 117 -9.37 -24.52 23.49
C LYS A 117 -8.81 -23.39 24.35
N SER A 118 -8.97 -23.48 25.67
CA SER A 118 -8.42 -22.52 26.64
C SER A 118 -6.93 -22.33 26.48
N GLU A 119 -6.22 -23.42 26.17
CA GLU A 119 -4.79 -23.42 25.88
C GLU A 119 -4.42 -22.46 24.74
N ASN A 120 -5.14 -22.47 23.61
CA ASN A 120 -4.81 -21.61 22.47
C ASN A 120 -5.03 -20.13 22.74
N LYS A 121 -5.86 -19.77 23.74
CA LYS A 121 -6.05 -18.39 24.18
C LYS A 121 -4.77 -17.80 24.77
N ARG A 122 -3.97 -18.62 25.48
CA ARG A 122 -2.73 -18.17 26.16
C ARG A 122 -1.63 -17.79 25.18
N TYR A 123 -1.64 -18.36 23.97
CA TYR A 123 -0.67 -18.07 22.91
C TYR A 123 -0.87 -16.70 22.25
N GLY A 124 -1.76 -15.85 22.77
CA GLY A 124 -1.99 -14.49 22.29
C GLY A 124 -1.17 -13.41 23.00
N SER A 125 -0.22 -13.77 23.87
CA SER A 125 0.63 -12.80 24.57
C SER A 125 1.61 -12.10 23.62
N VAL A 126 2.23 -11.02 24.11
CA VAL A 126 3.23 -10.23 23.37
C VAL A 126 4.42 -11.11 22.95
N GLU A 127 4.91 -11.97 23.84
CA GLU A 127 6.03 -12.89 23.57
C GLU A 127 5.78 -13.79 22.35
N TYR A 128 4.63 -14.45 22.28
CA TYR A 128 4.28 -15.32 21.14
C TYR A 128 4.13 -14.51 19.85
N LYS A 129 3.57 -13.30 19.94
CA LYS A 129 3.42 -12.42 18.78
C LYS A 129 4.78 -11.96 18.26
N ASP A 130 5.71 -11.65 19.14
CA ASP A 130 7.06 -11.20 18.77
C ASP A 130 7.86 -12.35 18.15
N GLY A 131 7.83 -13.54 18.74
CA GLY A 131 8.44 -14.74 18.12
C GLY A 131 7.81 -15.11 16.77
N TYR A 132 6.48 -15.02 16.66
CA TYR A 132 5.78 -15.18 15.38
C TYR A 132 6.27 -14.18 14.33
N ASN A 133 6.44 -12.90 14.69
CA ASN A 133 6.89 -11.88 13.76
C ASN A 133 8.35 -12.12 13.34
N ARG A 134 9.24 -12.44 14.28
CA ARG A 134 10.65 -12.78 13.99
C ARG A 134 10.74 -13.98 13.04
N TYR A 135 10.04 -15.08 13.35
CA TYR A 135 10.04 -16.26 12.50
C TYR A 135 9.35 -16.03 11.14
N LYS A 136 8.28 -15.24 11.09
CA LYS A 136 7.62 -14.86 9.84
C LYS A 136 8.57 -14.02 8.96
N ASN A 137 9.34 -13.12 9.55
CA ASN A 137 10.35 -12.34 8.84
C ASN A 137 11.49 -13.26 8.35
N TYR A 138 11.92 -14.22 9.17
CA TYR A 138 12.83 -15.28 8.74
C TYR A 138 12.26 -16.06 7.54
N LEU A 139 11.03 -16.57 7.64
CA LEU A 139 10.34 -17.27 6.54
C LEU A 139 10.14 -16.40 5.31
N ALA A 140 9.98 -15.09 5.43
CA ALA A 140 9.88 -14.18 4.29
C ALA A 140 11.26 -13.88 3.68
N SER A 141 12.33 -13.94 4.48
CA SER A 141 13.71 -13.87 4.01
C SER A 141 14.21 -15.19 3.39
N THR A 142 13.60 -16.33 3.74
CA THR A 142 13.98 -17.67 3.25
C THR A 142 13.01 -18.27 2.24
N ASN A 143 11.73 -17.85 2.22
CA ASN A 143 10.82 -18.11 1.10
C ASN A 143 11.06 -17.07 0.01
N THR A 144 12.14 -17.25 -0.75
CA THR A 144 12.13 -16.86 -2.15
C THR A 144 10.87 -17.45 -2.76
N VAL A 145 10.00 -16.59 -3.31
CA VAL A 145 8.70 -16.94 -3.88
C VAL A 145 8.81 -18.25 -4.68
N SER A 146 8.30 -19.36 -4.13
CA SER A 146 8.51 -20.68 -4.72
C SER A 146 7.60 -20.87 -5.93
N GLY A 147 8.06 -20.38 -7.07
CA GLY A 147 7.42 -20.48 -8.38
C GLY A 147 8.22 -19.67 -9.39
N ASN A 148 8.19 -20.08 -10.67
CA ASN A 148 8.73 -19.25 -11.75
C ASN A 148 7.85 -17.98 -11.87
N LEU A 149 8.24 -16.93 -11.14
CA LEU A 149 7.61 -15.61 -11.20
C LEU A 149 7.87 -14.89 -12.52
N GLY A 150 8.80 -15.40 -13.35
CA GLY A 150 9.18 -14.80 -14.62
C GLY A 150 9.46 -13.31 -14.48
N GLU A 151 8.80 -12.50 -15.30
CA GLU A 151 8.94 -11.04 -15.31
C GLU A 151 8.43 -10.34 -14.05
N ALA A 152 7.63 -11.02 -13.23
CA ALA A 152 7.07 -10.50 -11.99
C ALA A 152 8.01 -10.64 -10.79
N ASN A 153 9.22 -11.16 -10.95
CA ASN A 153 10.26 -11.00 -9.93
C ASN A 153 10.95 -9.64 -10.10
N LEU A 154 10.54 -8.64 -9.31
CA LEU A 154 11.19 -7.33 -9.27
C LEU A 154 12.17 -7.19 -8.08
N GLY A 155 12.41 -8.27 -7.34
CA GLY A 155 13.13 -8.24 -6.07
C GLY A 155 12.39 -7.45 -4.99
N GLY A 156 13.14 -7.02 -3.98
CA GLY A 156 12.60 -6.36 -2.79
C GLY A 156 12.40 -7.33 -1.61
N GLY A 157 12.11 -6.76 -0.45
CA GLY A 157 11.82 -7.51 0.77
C GLY A 157 10.33 -7.84 0.93
N PRO A 158 9.89 -8.20 2.14
CA PRO A 158 8.48 -8.53 2.41
C PRO A 158 7.49 -7.40 2.10
N LEU A 159 7.95 -6.15 2.04
CA LEU A 159 7.15 -4.96 1.69
C LEU A 159 7.19 -4.63 0.19
N GLY A 160 7.79 -5.51 -0.62
CA GLY A 160 7.95 -5.35 -2.05
C GLY A 160 9.15 -4.49 -2.46
N PRO A 161 9.32 -4.28 -3.77
CA PRO A 161 10.33 -3.37 -4.30
C PRO A 161 10.04 -1.91 -3.92
N GLU A 162 11.04 -1.04 -3.99
CA GLU A 162 10.85 0.40 -3.80
C GLU A 162 10.15 1.03 -5.01
N ILE A 163 9.23 1.96 -4.74
CA ILE A 163 8.58 2.81 -5.73
C ILE A 163 8.89 4.27 -5.46
N THR A 164 9.05 5.05 -6.53
CA THR A 164 9.31 6.49 -6.51
C THR A 164 8.09 7.25 -7.00
N VAL A 165 7.55 8.11 -6.14
CA VAL A 165 6.33 8.89 -6.38
C VAL A 165 6.68 10.37 -6.48
N GLY A 166 6.49 10.97 -7.66
CA GLY A 166 6.59 12.42 -7.84
C GLY A 166 5.39 13.11 -7.21
N LEU A 167 5.62 13.92 -6.17
CA LEU A 167 4.56 14.58 -5.39
C LEU A 167 4.16 15.92 -6.01
N TRP A 168 5.13 16.82 -6.20
CA TRP A 168 5.00 18.09 -6.91
C TRP A 168 6.37 18.58 -7.38
N ASN A 169 6.41 19.71 -8.08
CA ASN A 169 7.65 20.32 -8.54
C ASN A 169 7.67 21.84 -8.30
N TYR A 170 8.88 22.39 -8.34
CA TYR A 170 9.16 23.81 -8.33
C TYR A 170 9.82 24.26 -9.63
N THR A 171 9.53 25.48 -10.05
CA THR A 171 10.46 26.23 -10.89
C THR A 171 11.67 26.68 -10.05
N ARG A 172 12.76 27.10 -10.71
CA ARG A 172 13.96 27.61 -10.00
C ARG A 172 13.62 28.80 -9.11
N ASP A 173 12.84 29.73 -9.62
CA ASP A 173 12.49 30.97 -8.91
C ASP A 173 11.56 30.65 -7.73
N ASN A 174 10.56 29.78 -7.92
CA ASN A 174 9.70 29.39 -6.80
C ASN A 174 10.46 28.65 -5.69
N LEU A 175 11.47 27.83 -6.04
CA LEU A 175 12.29 27.16 -5.02
C LEU A 175 13.26 28.13 -4.31
N LYS A 176 13.60 29.27 -4.92
CA LYS A 176 14.34 30.36 -4.27
C LYS A 176 13.44 31.15 -3.32
N ASP A 177 12.27 31.54 -3.81
CA ASP A 177 11.32 32.38 -3.07
C ASP A 177 10.65 31.62 -1.93
N SER A 178 10.36 30.34 -2.14
CA SER A 178 9.73 29.44 -1.17
C SER A 178 10.50 28.11 -1.10
N PRO A 179 11.65 28.08 -0.40
CA PRO A 179 12.48 26.89 -0.29
C PRO A 179 11.71 25.71 0.27
N PHE A 180 11.94 24.52 -0.29
CA PHE A 180 11.39 23.27 0.22
C PHE A 180 11.78 23.10 1.69
N LYS A 181 10.84 22.61 2.50
CA LYS A 181 11.00 22.48 3.95
C LYS A 181 10.65 21.05 4.34
N LEU A 182 11.44 20.45 5.22
CA LEU A 182 11.12 19.15 5.78
C LEU A 182 11.61 18.97 7.22
N GLN A 183 10.95 18.09 7.93
CA GLN A 183 11.39 17.51 9.20
C GLN A 183 10.98 16.03 9.24
N ALA A 184 11.46 15.29 10.23
CA ALA A 184 11.05 13.91 10.43
C ALA A 184 10.87 13.56 11.92
N ASN A 185 10.08 12.53 12.18
CA ASN A 185 9.88 11.96 13.53
C ASN A 185 11.14 11.26 14.09
N ARG A 186 12.16 11.05 13.26
CA ARG A 186 13.43 10.40 13.59
C ARG A 186 14.58 11.21 13.01
N ALA A 187 15.79 10.97 13.51
CA ALA A 187 17.00 11.56 12.93
C ALA A 187 17.22 11.04 11.50
N TYR A 188 17.67 11.91 10.61
CA TYR A 188 17.88 11.59 9.21
C TYR A 188 19.25 12.02 8.70
N THR A 189 19.76 11.27 7.73
CA THR A 189 20.96 11.58 6.96
C THR A 189 20.58 12.34 5.70
N ILE A 190 21.45 13.28 5.31
CA ILE A 190 21.39 13.99 4.03
C ILE A 190 22.47 13.40 3.13
N LYS A 191 22.09 12.97 1.93
CA LYS A 191 23.04 12.41 0.94
C LYS A 191 22.98 13.16 -0.38
N ASN A 192 24.13 13.27 -1.03
CA ASN A 192 24.26 13.79 -2.38
C ASN A 192 23.74 12.80 -3.43
N GLY A 193 23.67 13.24 -4.69
CA GLY A 193 23.32 12.44 -5.87
C GLY A 193 24.10 11.13 -6.02
N ASP A 194 25.35 11.11 -5.56
CA ASP A 194 26.27 9.95 -5.59
C ASP A 194 26.13 9.03 -4.36
N GLY A 195 25.25 9.37 -3.41
CA GLY A 195 25.04 8.62 -2.17
C GLY A 195 25.96 9.02 -1.01
N THR A 196 26.90 9.95 -1.21
CA THR A 196 27.80 10.43 -0.15
C THR A 196 27.00 11.14 0.94
N ILE A 197 27.20 10.76 2.21
CA ILE A 197 26.59 11.43 3.36
C ILE A 197 27.25 12.79 3.55
N VAL A 198 26.45 13.86 3.53
CA VAL A 198 26.91 15.25 3.67
C VAL A 198 26.34 15.95 4.90
N GLY A 199 25.43 15.31 5.62
CA GLY A 199 24.88 15.84 6.86
C GLY A 199 24.07 14.81 7.62
N GLN A 200 23.87 15.10 8.90
CA GLN A 200 22.92 14.39 9.76
C GLN A 200 22.13 15.43 10.54
N VAL A 201 20.83 15.19 10.67
CA VAL A 201 19.89 16.11 11.29
C VAL A 201 19.10 15.36 12.35
N ALA A 202 18.99 15.95 13.54
CA ALA A 202 18.24 15.37 14.65
C ALA A 202 16.74 15.28 14.31
N ALA A 203 16.03 14.39 15.00
CA ALA A 203 14.59 14.29 14.88
C ALA A 203 13.93 15.66 15.18
N THR A 204 12.84 15.98 14.48
CA THR A 204 12.07 17.24 14.59
C THR A 204 12.82 18.52 14.18
N SER A 205 14.12 18.45 13.89
CA SER A 205 14.86 19.58 13.32
C SER A 205 14.46 19.82 11.87
N VAL A 206 14.24 21.09 11.54
CA VAL A 206 13.74 21.52 10.23
C VAL A 206 14.91 21.83 9.31
N THR A 207 14.95 21.14 8.17
CA THR A 207 15.88 21.41 7.07
C THR A 207 15.16 22.15 5.95
N ARG A 208 15.90 22.98 5.20
CA ARG A 208 15.42 23.61 3.98
C ARG A 208 16.30 23.31 2.79
N VAL A 209 15.70 23.29 1.60
CA VAL A 209 16.39 23.15 0.32
C VAL A 209 15.97 24.27 -0.61
N THR A 210 16.93 25.01 -1.14
CA THR A 210 16.70 26.07 -2.13
C THR A 210 17.52 25.82 -3.39
N TYR A 211 17.13 26.42 -4.52
CA TYR A 211 17.93 26.36 -5.74
C TYR A 211 19.07 27.39 -5.65
N GLU A 212 20.31 26.94 -5.89
CA GLU A 212 21.49 27.81 -5.88
C GLU A 212 21.79 28.31 -7.31
N SER A 213 22.51 27.51 -8.10
CA SER A 213 22.93 27.77 -9.48
C SER A 213 23.21 26.46 -10.23
N ASP A 214 23.12 26.45 -11.57
CA ASP A 214 23.51 25.31 -12.42
C ASP A 214 22.92 23.93 -12.05
N GLY A 215 21.74 23.91 -11.45
CA GLY A 215 21.08 22.70 -10.96
C GLY A 215 21.53 22.25 -9.57
N ASN A 216 22.43 22.98 -8.93
CA ASN A 216 22.82 22.75 -7.54
C ASN A 216 21.71 23.17 -6.58
N LEU A 217 21.52 22.33 -5.57
CA LEU A 217 20.55 22.51 -4.50
C LEU A 217 21.32 22.78 -3.21
N LYS A 218 21.07 23.94 -2.59
CA LYS A 218 21.65 24.29 -1.30
C LYS A 218 20.73 23.78 -0.18
N ILE A 219 21.32 23.05 0.75
CA ILE A 219 20.66 22.49 1.93
C ILE A 219 21.15 23.25 3.16
N TYR A 220 20.23 23.70 4.00
CA TYR A 220 20.55 24.50 5.17
C TYR A 220 19.60 24.25 6.34
N ASP A 221 20.10 24.46 7.55
CA ASP A 221 19.30 24.37 8.77
C ASP A 221 18.36 25.57 8.87
N SER A 222 17.06 25.31 9.12
CA SER A 222 16.05 26.36 9.06
C SER A 222 16.13 27.37 10.20
N LEU A 223 16.74 27.01 11.33
CA LEU A 223 16.80 27.86 12.52
C LEU A 223 18.04 28.78 12.48
N THR A 224 19.19 28.21 12.14
CA THR A 224 20.49 28.89 12.13
C THR A 224 20.81 29.54 10.79
N GLY A 225 20.20 29.09 9.69
CA GLY A 225 20.53 29.53 8.33
C GLY A 225 21.86 28.97 7.81
N ASN A 226 22.56 28.15 8.59
CA ASN A 226 23.84 27.57 8.21
C ASN A 226 23.67 26.57 7.07
N THR A 227 24.48 26.73 6.02
CA THR A 227 24.58 25.75 4.93
C THR A 227 25.13 24.44 5.50
N ILE A 228 24.37 23.37 5.28
CA ILE A 228 24.79 21.99 5.59
C ILE A 228 25.60 21.46 4.41
N ALA A 229 25.07 21.60 3.19
CA ALA A 229 25.69 21.09 1.98
C ALA A 229 25.15 21.81 0.73
N ILE A 230 25.89 21.66 -0.38
CA ILE A 230 25.39 21.95 -1.72
C ILE A 230 25.49 20.64 -2.51
N SER A 231 24.36 20.16 -3.01
CA SER A 231 24.30 18.93 -3.78
C SER A 231 23.99 19.19 -5.25
N ALA A 232 24.71 18.53 -6.14
CA ALA A 232 24.49 18.65 -7.58
C ALA A 232 23.26 17.85 -8.00
N ARG A 233 22.22 18.55 -8.46
CA ARG A 233 20.97 18.03 -9.07
C ARG A 233 20.08 17.18 -8.18
N GLU A 234 20.60 16.38 -7.26
CA GLU A 234 19.82 15.49 -6.42
C GLU A 234 20.25 15.55 -4.97
N VAL A 235 19.30 15.51 -4.04
CA VAL A 235 19.58 15.33 -2.61
C VAL A 235 18.57 14.37 -2.01
N PHE A 236 19.05 13.48 -1.13
CA PHE A 236 18.25 12.45 -0.47
C PHE A 236 18.22 12.68 1.04
N PHE A 237 17.08 12.31 1.64
CA PHE A 237 16.82 12.33 3.07
C PHE A 237 16.33 10.95 3.49
N GLU A 238 17.07 10.30 4.39
CA GLU A 238 16.86 8.90 4.78
C GLU A 238 17.07 8.71 6.29
N ASP A 239 16.44 7.70 6.89
CA ASP A 239 16.62 7.38 8.32
C ASP A 239 18.09 7.12 8.64
N THR A 240 18.61 7.77 9.70
CA THR A 240 20.02 7.61 10.09
C THR A 240 20.35 6.18 10.51
N ALA A 241 19.39 5.46 11.11
CA ALA A 241 19.58 4.06 11.51
C ALA A 241 19.36 3.08 10.35
N GLY A 242 19.05 3.56 9.14
CA GLY A 242 18.77 2.75 7.96
C GLY A 242 17.37 2.14 7.93
N ASP A 243 16.54 2.34 8.96
CA ASP A 243 15.15 1.86 9.01
C ASP A 243 14.20 2.88 8.36
N ASN A 244 14.26 2.95 7.04
CA ASN A 244 13.38 3.80 6.25
C ASN A 244 11.89 3.40 6.35
N SER A 245 11.57 2.24 6.94
CA SER A 245 10.18 1.82 7.14
C SER A 245 9.51 2.55 8.31
N ALA A 246 10.30 2.99 9.29
CA ALA A 246 9.84 3.63 10.52
C ALA A 246 9.88 5.17 10.50
N ILE A 247 10.66 5.76 9.59
CA ILE A 247 10.73 7.22 9.45
C ILE A 247 9.52 7.78 8.70
N VAL A 248 9.01 8.90 9.21
CA VAL A 248 7.95 9.71 8.61
C VAL A 248 8.47 11.13 8.50
N PHE A 249 8.49 11.65 7.27
CA PHE A 249 8.81 13.03 6.97
C PHE A 249 7.54 13.85 6.87
N ASP A 250 7.52 15.00 7.53
CA ASP A 250 6.60 16.10 7.25
C ASP A 250 7.33 17.05 6.29
N ILE A 251 6.78 17.22 5.09
CA ILE A 251 7.39 17.96 3.99
C ILE A 251 6.64 19.24 3.63
N TYR A 252 5.73 19.70 4.50
CA TYR A 252 5.02 20.98 4.37
C TYR A 252 4.50 21.24 2.97
N ARG A 253 3.77 20.26 2.41
CA ARG A 253 3.32 20.30 1.03
C ARG A 253 2.47 21.56 0.79
N PRO A 254 2.79 22.39 -0.22
CA PRO A 254 1.93 23.52 -0.56
C PRO A 254 0.54 23.05 -0.99
N ASP A 255 -0.49 23.78 -0.58
CA ASP A 255 -1.88 23.60 -0.99
C ASP A 255 -2.47 22.20 -0.67
N SER A 256 -1.96 21.52 0.36
CA SER A 256 -2.48 20.24 0.81
C SER A 256 -2.38 20.09 2.33
N ASP A 257 -3.43 19.57 2.96
CA ASP A 257 -3.42 19.15 4.35
C ASP A 257 -2.73 17.77 4.55
N PHE A 258 -2.24 17.16 3.47
CA PHE A 258 -1.51 15.88 3.51
C PHE A 258 -0.04 16.14 3.17
N ASP A 259 0.78 16.18 4.22
CA ASP A 259 2.19 16.53 4.14
C ASP A 259 3.12 15.52 4.81
N GLN A 260 2.58 14.46 5.44
CA GLN A 260 3.37 13.41 6.03
C GLN A 260 3.56 12.21 5.10
N TYR A 261 4.79 11.71 4.99
CA TYR A 261 5.17 10.61 4.10
C TYR A 261 6.17 9.66 4.77
N ARG A 262 5.90 8.35 4.68
CA ARG A 262 6.86 7.30 5.10
C ARG A 262 8.01 7.18 4.09
N GLY A 263 9.11 6.58 4.53
CA GLY A 263 10.22 6.26 3.64
C GLY A 263 11.15 7.43 3.46
N LYS A 264 11.75 7.52 2.28
CA LYS A 264 12.76 8.51 1.92
C LYS A 264 12.12 9.68 1.20
N VAL A 265 12.75 10.84 1.30
CA VAL A 265 12.42 12.01 0.48
C VAL A 265 13.63 12.33 -0.40
N LYS A 266 13.38 12.69 -1.66
CA LYS A 266 14.39 13.13 -2.60
C LYS A 266 13.93 14.39 -3.32
N LEU A 267 14.83 15.34 -3.52
CA LEU A 267 14.66 16.41 -4.50
C LEU A 267 15.53 16.13 -5.71
N ARG A 268 14.99 16.32 -6.92
CA ARG A 268 15.72 16.17 -8.18
C ARG A 268 15.44 17.33 -9.13
N TYR A 269 16.48 18.05 -9.51
CA TYR A 269 16.45 19.02 -10.60
C TYR A 269 16.64 18.32 -11.95
N ASN A 270 15.63 18.44 -12.82
CA ASN A 270 15.70 17.99 -14.19
C ASN A 270 16.21 19.14 -15.09
N SER A 271 17.39 18.96 -15.67
CA SER A 271 18.03 19.98 -16.51
C SER A 271 17.31 20.23 -17.84
N SER A 272 16.47 19.30 -18.31
CA SER A 272 15.70 19.47 -19.55
C SER A 272 14.44 20.30 -19.31
N SER A 273 13.64 19.93 -18.30
CA SER A 273 12.39 20.65 -17.97
C SER A 273 12.62 21.90 -17.12
N LYS A 274 13.81 22.05 -16.50
CA LYS A 274 14.17 23.13 -15.56
C LYS A 274 13.32 23.13 -14.28
N LEU A 275 12.75 21.97 -13.94
CA LEU A 275 11.93 21.77 -12.74
C LEU A 275 12.69 20.97 -11.68
N THR A 276 12.47 21.30 -10.41
CA THR A 276 12.90 20.49 -9.26
C THR A 276 11.72 19.70 -8.72
N TRP A 277 11.73 18.38 -8.86
CA TRP A 277 10.71 17.49 -8.33
C TRP A 277 10.97 17.10 -6.88
N VAL A 278 9.92 17.12 -6.06
CA VAL A 278 9.87 16.47 -4.75
C VAL A 278 9.33 15.05 -4.93
N ILE A 279 10.10 14.06 -4.49
CA ILE A 279 9.87 12.65 -4.76
C ILE A 279 9.89 11.88 -3.45
N ASN A 280 8.84 11.10 -3.19
CA ASN A 280 8.81 10.15 -2.09
C ASN A 280 9.23 8.76 -2.58
N THR A 281 10.17 8.12 -1.89
CA THR A 281 10.65 6.77 -2.22
C THR A 281 10.40 5.84 -1.06
N LEU A 282 9.66 4.75 -1.29
CA LEU A 282 9.21 3.86 -0.22
C LEU A 282 8.93 2.45 -0.75
N PRO A 283 8.90 1.42 0.12
CA PRO A 283 8.45 0.09 -0.27
C PRO A 283 7.03 0.12 -0.84
N LEU A 284 6.75 -0.73 -1.83
CA LEU A 284 5.48 -0.73 -2.54
C LEU A 284 4.27 -0.91 -1.61
N GLU A 285 4.37 -1.71 -0.54
CA GLU A 285 3.27 -1.84 0.41
C GLU A 285 2.95 -0.52 1.12
N HIS A 286 3.95 0.25 1.53
CA HIS A 286 3.72 1.56 2.16
C HIS A 286 3.09 2.56 1.17
N TYR A 287 3.43 2.47 -0.12
CA TYR A 287 2.74 3.24 -1.16
C TYR A 287 1.24 2.89 -1.24
N VAL A 288 0.90 1.59 -1.18
CA VAL A 288 -0.49 1.13 -1.19
C VAL A 288 -1.25 1.58 0.08
N TRP A 289 -0.57 1.70 1.22
CA TRP A 289 -1.19 2.16 2.47
C TRP A 289 -1.64 3.61 2.39
N GLY A 290 -0.89 4.47 1.67
CA GLY A 290 -1.23 5.87 1.41
C GLY A 290 -2.14 6.10 0.19
N MET A 291 -2.82 5.06 -0.32
CA MET A 291 -3.71 5.15 -1.48
C MET A 291 -4.89 6.10 -1.25
N GLY A 292 -4.98 7.14 -2.07
CA GLY A 292 -6.02 8.20 -2.01
C GLY A 292 -7.26 7.96 -2.88
N GLU A 293 -7.33 6.85 -3.62
CA GLU A 293 -8.42 6.56 -4.58
C GLU A 293 -9.78 6.30 -3.93
N ILE A 294 -9.80 5.91 -2.66
CA ILE A 294 -11.01 5.62 -1.89
C ILE A 294 -10.88 6.14 -0.45
N THR A 295 -12.01 6.23 0.24
CA THR A 295 -12.07 6.59 1.68
C THR A 295 -12.14 5.36 2.60
N GLY A 296 -12.02 4.15 2.07
CA GLY A 296 -12.08 2.90 2.84
C GLY A 296 -13.43 2.61 3.52
N THR A 297 -14.48 3.38 3.21
CA THR A 297 -15.81 3.28 3.85
C THR A 297 -16.67 2.13 3.31
N GLY A 298 -16.36 1.61 2.10
CA GLY A 298 -17.06 0.51 1.42
C GLY A 298 -16.92 -0.86 2.09
N ASP A 299 -17.34 -1.94 1.43
CA ASP A 299 -17.10 -3.29 1.94
C ASP A 299 -15.60 -3.60 2.07
N THR A 300 -15.22 -4.53 2.94
CA THR A 300 -13.83 -4.99 3.03
C THR A 300 -13.38 -5.65 1.72
N ASP A 301 -14.24 -6.40 1.04
CA ASP A 301 -13.88 -6.99 -0.25
C ASP A 301 -13.68 -5.93 -1.33
N TYR A 302 -14.47 -4.84 -1.32
CA TYR A 302 -14.21 -3.69 -2.19
C TYR A 302 -12.85 -3.04 -1.91
N ASN A 303 -12.51 -2.81 -0.64
CA ASN A 303 -11.19 -2.25 -0.30
C ASN A 303 -10.04 -3.16 -0.76
N ARG A 304 -10.20 -4.50 -0.69
CA ARG A 304 -9.21 -5.47 -1.20
C ARG A 304 -9.08 -5.40 -2.72
N VAL A 305 -10.19 -5.24 -3.43
CA VAL A 305 -10.20 -5.03 -4.89
C VAL A 305 -9.35 -3.81 -5.24
N MET A 306 -9.65 -2.66 -4.62
CA MET A 306 -9.00 -1.40 -4.94
C MET A 306 -7.51 -1.41 -4.58
N THR A 307 -7.14 -1.90 -3.39
CA THR A 307 -5.73 -2.01 -2.98
C THR A 307 -4.94 -2.99 -3.84
N THR A 308 -5.53 -4.12 -4.27
CA THR A 308 -4.88 -5.05 -5.21
C THR A 308 -4.67 -4.43 -6.58
N SER A 309 -5.69 -3.75 -7.13
CA SER A 309 -5.56 -3.03 -8.41
C SER A 309 -4.55 -1.88 -8.31
N PHE A 310 -4.52 -1.15 -7.19
CA PHE A 310 -3.57 -0.08 -6.97
C PHE A 310 -2.12 -0.59 -6.93
N ARG A 311 -1.88 -1.64 -6.14
CA ARG A 311 -0.59 -2.34 -6.07
C ARG A 311 -0.15 -2.85 -7.43
N THR A 312 -1.05 -3.49 -8.17
CA THR A 312 -0.73 -4.09 -9.47
C THR A 312 -0.32 -3.01 -10.48
N TYR A 313 -1.00 -1.86 -10.51
CA TYR A 313 -0.60 -0.74 -11.35
C TYR A 313 0.78 -0.19 -10.98
N GLY A 314 1.04 0.04 -9.69
CA GLY A 314 2.37 0.46 -9.21
C GLY A 314 3.47 -0.54 -9.61
N TYR A 315 3.20 -1.84 -9.45
CA TYR A 315 4.12 -2.92 -9.86
C TYR A 315 4.37 -2.95 -11.37
N TRP A 316 3.31 -2.79 -12.17
CA TRP A 316 3.40 -2.68 -13.62
C TRP A 316 4.24 -1.46 -14.04
N LYS A 317 4.04 -0.31 -13.39
CA LYS A 317 4.81 0.92 -13.66
C LYS A 317 6.29 0.78 -13.35
N LEU A 318 6.63 0.09 -12.26
CA LEU A 318 8.02 -0.21 -11.92
C LEU A 318 8.71 -0.94 -13.07
N LYS A 319 8.06 -1.97 -13.61
CA LYS A 319 8.60 -2.82 -14.68
C LYS A 319 8.67 -2.09 -16.02
N PHE A 320 7.57 -1.46 -16.46
CA PHE A 320 7.40 -1.08 -17.87
C PHE A 320 7.47 0.42 -18.13
N SER A 321 7.28 1.27 -17.12
CA SER A 321 7.15 2.71 -17.38
C SER A 321 8.50 3.43 -17.45
N THR A 322 8.64 4.22 -18.52
CA THR A 322 9.75 5.17 -18.76
C THR A 322 9.29 6.62 -18.75
N LYS A 323 7.98 6.89 -18.59
CA LYS A 323 7.36 8.22 -18.79
C LYS A 323 8.03 9.34 -17.99
N TYR A 324 8.41 9.05 -16.74
CA TYR A 324 9.01 10.03 -15.81
C TYR A 324 10.48 9.71 -15.50
N ALA A 325 11.14 8.90 -16.32
CA ALA A 325 12.52 8.48 -16.08
C ALA A 325 13.49 9.68 -16.01
N ALA A 326 13.30 10.68 -16.88
CA ALA A 326 14.09 11.91 -16.86
C ALA A 326 13.88 12.71 -15.56
N ASP A 327 12.64 12.74 -15.06
CA ASP A 327 12.24 13.37 -13.80
C ASP A 327 12.58 12.53 -12.56
N GLY A 328 13.09 11.32 -12.73
CA GLY A 328 13.65 10.48 -11.66
C GLY A 328 12.62 9.79 -10.75
N PHE A 329 11.39 9.60 -11.23
CA PHE A 329 10.35 8.85 -10.52
C PHE A 329 9.57 7.91 -11.46
N LYS A 330 8.69 7.07 -10.90
CA LYS A 330 7.94 6.03 -11.63
C LYS A 330 6.47 6.36 -11.81
N VAL A 331 5.85 6.94 -10.79
CA VAL A 331 4.45 7.39 -10.80
C VAL A 331 4.32 8.79 -10.20
N ASN A 332 3.33 9.57 -10.62
CA ASN A 332 2.97 10.80 -9.92
C ASN A 332 1.77 10.60 -8.99
N ALA A 333 1.62 11.47 -8.00
CA ALA A 333 0.54 11.43 -7.02
C ALA A 333 -0.77 12.09 -7.49
N THR A 334 -1.08 12.02 -8.80
CA THR A 334 -2.27 12.66 -9.40
C THR A 334 -3.13 11.64 -10.16
N PRO A 335 -4.36 11.99 -10.57
CA PRO A 335 -5.19 11.10 -11.40
C PRO A 335 -4.56 10.72 -12.75
N GLY A 336 -3.47 11.39 -13.17
CA GLY A 336 -2.68 10.98 -14.33
C GLY A 336 -1.99 9.61 -14.14
N ASN A 337 -1.79 9.18 -12.89
CA ASN A 337 -1.44 7.81 -12.53
C ASN A 337 -2.41 7.27 -11.49
N GLN A 338 -2.14 7.53 -10.21
CA GLN A 338 -3.01 7.13 -9.11
C GLN A 338 -2.91 8.15 -7.98
N LEU A 339 -4.03 8.42 -7.31
CA LEU A 339 -4.05 9.31 -6.16
C LEU A 339 -3.28 8.70 -4.98
N TYR A 340 -2.28 9.42 -4.50
CA TYR A 340 -1.44 9.03 -3.36
C TYR A 340 -1.32 10.20 -2.38
N TYR A 341 -1.74 9.98 -1.15
CA TYR A 341 -1.81 11.01 -0.10
C TYR A 341 -0.90 10.72 1.10
N GLY A 342 -0.08 9.66 1.03
CA GLY A 342 0.95 9.41 2.04
C GLY A 342 0.41 8.98 3.41
N TYR A 343 1.15 9.32 4.44
CA TYR A 343 1.00 8.81 5.80
C TYR A 343 -0.21 9.39 6.54
N ASP A 344 -0.58 10.64 6.29
CA ASP A 344 -1.79 11.23 6.86
C ASP A 344 -3.04 10.47 6.42
N TRP A 345 -3.08 10.06 5.15
CA TRP A 345 -4.18 9.26 4.63
C TRP A 345 -4.17 7.83 5.17
N GLU A 346 -2.99 7.20 5.27
CA GLU A 346 -2.81 5.88 5.90
C GLU A 346 -3.42 5.86 7.31
N THR A 347 -3.10 6.86 8.13
CA THR A 347 -3.55 6.92 9.53
C THR A 347 -5.02 7.32 9.67
N GLY A 348 -5.51 8.21 8.80
CA GLY A 348 -6.92 8.61 8.76
C GLY A 348 -7.87 7.53 8.20
N HIS A 349 -7.38 6.62 7.36
CA HIS A 349 -8.18 5.65 6.62
C HIS A 349 -7.73 4.20 6.84
N THR A 350 -7.60 3.79 8.11
CA THR A 350 -7.09 2.47 8.53
C THR A 350 -7.71 1.24 7.86
N ARG A 351 -8.94 1.33 7.34
CA ARG A 351 -9.59 0.24 6.59
C ARG A 351 -8.99 -0.02 5.20
N ILE A 352 -8.23 0.94 4.67
CA ILE A 352 -7.41 0.79 3.46
C ILE A 352 -6.16 0.00 3.82
N LEU A 353 -5.46 0.39 4.88
CA LEU A 353 -4.31 -0.33 5.44
C LEU A 353 -4.66 -1.80 5.74
N ASP A 354 -5.78 -2.06 6.44
CA ASP A 354 -6.26 -3.42 6.71
C ASP A 354 -6.39 -4.27 5.44
N ALA A 355 -6.94 -3.68 4.37
CA ALA A 355 -7.15 -4.38 3.10
C ALA A 355 -5.84 -4.56 2.32
N ALA A 356 -4.95 -3.58 2.37
CA ALA A 356 -3.62 -3.66 1.78
C ALA A 356 -2.81 -4.78 2.44
N VAL A 357 -2.78 -4.85 3.77
CA VAL A 357 -2.11 -5.93 4.53
C VAL A 357 -2.70 -7.31 4.22
N ASP A 358 -4.04 -7.42 4.12
CA ASP A 358 -4.68 -8.71 3.80
C ASP A 358 -4.42 -9.18 2.35
N THR A 359 -4.05 -8.24 1.47
CA THR A 359 -3.69 -8.48 0.07
C THR A 359 -2.20 -8.30 -0.21
N GLN A 360 -1.37 -8.20 0.83
CA GLN A 360 0.06 -7.91 0.70
C GLN A 360 0.75 -8.85 -0.30
N GLY A 361 1.49 -8.24 -1.22
CA GLY A 361 2.21 -8.93 -2.28
C GLY A 361 1.34 -9.59 -3.35
N LYS A 362 0.00 -9.51 -3.27
CA LYS A 362 -0.90 -10.08 -4.27
C LYS A 362 -1.12 -9.07 -5.40
N ILE A 363 -0.85 -9.50 -6.63
CA ILE A 363 -1.07 -8.72 -7.85
C ILE A 363 -1.88 -9.51 -8.87
N VAL A 364 -2.48 -8.80 -9.83
CA VAL A 364 -3.19 -9.40 -10.98
C VAL A 364 -2.18 -9.78 -12.06
N MET A 365 -2.30 -11.01 -12.55
CA MET A 365 -1.44 -11.60 -13.56
C MET A 365 -2.28 -12.15 -14.70
N TYR A 366 -1.76 -12.10 -15.93
CA TYR A 366 -2.37 -12.76 -17.09
C TYR A 366 -1.32 -13.62 -17.79
N LYS A 367 -1.56 -14.93 -17.88
CA LYS A 367 -0.63 -15.89 -18.52
C LYS A 367 0.85 -15.73 -18.08
N GLY A 368 1.07 -15.43 -16.80
CA GLY A 368 2.42 -15.26 -16.22
C GLY A 368 3.01 -13.86 -16.36
N GLN A 369 2.30 -12.91 -16.98
CA GLN A 369 2.70 -11.51 -17.10
C GLN A 369 1.96 -10.61 -16.09
N ILE A 370 2.57 -9.49 -15.71
CA ILE A 370 1.93 -8.50 -14.83
C ILE A 370 0.79 -7.83 -15.60
N ALA A 371 -0.45 -7.98 -15.12
CA ALA A 371 -1.61 -7.41 -15.79
C ALA A 371 -1.81 -5.94 -15.38
N ILE A 372 -1.79 -5.00 -16.33
CA ILE A 372 -2.23 -3.63 -16.03
C ILE A 372 -3.70 -3.63 -15.61
N THR A 373 -4.03 -2.92 -14.54
CA THR A 373 -5.38 -2.89 -13.95
C THR A 373 -5.97 -1.48 -13.99
N PRO A 374 -6.36 -0.96 -15.17
CA PRO A 374 -7.05 0.32 -15.26
C PRO A 374 -8.40 0.23 -14.54
N TYR A 375 -8.78 1.31 -13.86
CA TYR A 375 -10.06 1.42 -13.17
C TYR A 375 -10.58 2.85 -13.26
N SER A 376 -11.90 3.02 -13.25
CA SER A 376 -12.56 4.33 -13.30
C SER A 376 -13.82 4.33 -12.44
N SER A 377 -14.41 5.50 -12.19
CA SER A 377 -15.47 5.67 -11.21
C SER A 377 -16.77 4.96 -11.57
N TRP A 378 -17.22 5.10 -12.81
CA TRP A 378 -18.54 4.64 -13.28
C TRP A 378 -18.46 4.05 -14.69
N THR A 379 -19.55 3.46 -15.15
CA THR A 379 -19.78 3.08 -16.54
C THR A 379 -21.11 3.64 -17.04
N ASP A 380 -21.39 3.44 -18.32
CA ASP A 380 -22.70 3.69 -18.93
C ASP A 380 -23.56 2.41 -19.01
N GLY A 381 -23.15 1.33 -18.32
CA GLY A 381 -23.78 0.01 -18.37
C GLY A 381 -22.87 -1.09 -18.91
N ARG A 382 -21.68 -0.75 -19.40
CA ARG A 382 -20.60 -1.68 -19.72
C ARG A 382 -19.24 -1.02 -19.57
N THR A 383 -18.20 -1.80 -19.35
CA THR A 383 -16.81 -1.32 -19.43
C THR A 383 -16.39 -1.16 -20.89
N ARG A 384 -15.22 -0.56 -21.11
CA ARG A 384 -14.56 -0.47 -22.42
C ARG A 384 -13.41 -1.46 -22.47
N SER A 385 -13.16 -2.03 -23.65
CA SER A 385 -11.90 -2.74 -23.83
C SER A 385 -10.74 -1.75 -23.91
N PHE A 386 -9.52 -2.22 -23.65
CA PHE A 386 -8.33 -1.39 -23.82
C PHE A 386 -8.19 -0.91 -25.27
N GLU A 387 -8.43 -1.82 -26.23
CA GLU A 387 -8.38 -1.53 -27.66
C GLU A 387 -9.41 -0.48 -28.07
N GLU A 388 -10.67 -0.60 -27.61
CA GLU A 388 -11.73 0.35 -27.93
C GLU A 388 -11.39 1.77 -27.48
N ARG A 389 -10.78 1.92 -26.29
CA ARG A 389 -10.52 3.24 -25.70
C ARG A 389 -9.15 3.82 -26.08
N TRP A 390 -8.13 2.98 -26.21
CA TRP A 390 -6.73 3.40 -26.32
C TRP A 390 -5.98 2.74 -27.49
N GLY A 391 -6.65 1.92 -28.30
CA GLY A 391 -6.13 1.45 -29.60
C GLY A 391 -5.07 0.35 -29.53
N SER A 392 -4.86 -0.30 -28.38
CA SER A 392 -3.91 -1.40 -28.23
C SER A 392 -4.61 -2.71 -27.83
N ALA A 393 -4.24 -3.79 -28.53
CA ALA A 393 -4.67 -5.16 -28.27
C ALA A 393 -3.74 -5.92 -27.29
N ASP A 394 -2.68 -5.28 -26.78
CA ASP A 394 -1.66 -5.91 -25.94
C ASP A 394 -2.16 -6.29 -24.54
N TYR A 395 -3.39 -5.92 -24.21
CA TYR A 395 -4.01 -6.10 -22.90
C TYR A 395 -5.28 -6.96 -23.00
N PRO A 396 -5.17 -8.25 -23.40
CA PRO A 396 -6.31 -9.11 -23.70
C PRO A 396 -7.22 -9.41 -22.50
N TRP A 397 -6.78 -9.14 -21.27
CA TRP A 397 -7.63 -9.22 -20.07
C TRP A 397 -8.53 -8.00 -19.88
N CYS A 398 -8.23 -6.86 -20.52
CA CYS A 398 -9.05 -5.65 -20.45
C CYS A 398 -10.12 -5.66 -21.54
N GLN A 399 -11.12 -6.53 -21.40
CA GLN A 399 -12.25 -6.65 -22.33
C GLN A 399 -13.48 -5.89 -21.82
N SER A 400 -14.35 -5.49 -22.76
CA SER A 400 -15.66 -4.94 -22.41
C SER A 400 -16.53 -6.02 -21.76
N VAL A 401 -17.02 -5.75 -20.55
CA VAL A 401 -18.00 -6.58 -19.84
C VAL A 401 -19.25 -5.77 -19.53
N GLY A 402 -20.40 -6.41 -19.42
CA GLY A 402 -21.61 -5.74 -18.91
C GLY A 402 -21.35 -5.19 -17.50
N ASP A 403 -21.86 -4.01 -17.17
CA ASP A 403 -21.71 -3.42 -15.85
C ASP A 403 -22.98 -2.67 -15.43
N PRO A 404 -24.11 -3.38 -15.26
CA PRO A 404 -25.33 -2.77 -14.73
C PRO A 404 -25.14 -2.26 -13.29
N TYR A 405 -24.12 -2.75 -12.58
CA TYR A 405 -23.83 -2.43 -11.18
C TYR A 405 -23.09 -1.10 -11.01
N GLY A 406 -22.30 -0.70 -12.01
CA GLY A 406 -21.55 0.56 -12.03
C GLY A 406 -22.09 1.58 -13.03
N LYS A 407 -23.25 1.33 -13.64
CA LYS A 407 -23.92 2.29 -14.52
C LYS A 407 -24.29 3.56 -13.75
N HIS A 408 -23.82 4.72 -14.23
CA HIS A 408 -24.26 5.99 -13.68
C HIS A 408 -25.75 6.22 -13.96
N ALA A 409 -26.50 6.73 -12.98
CA ALA A 409 -27.95 6.85 -13.08
C ALA A 409 -28.42 7.76 -14.23
N THR A 410 -27.69 8.85 -14.49
CA THR A 410 -28.13 9.92 -15.41
C THR A 410 -27.10 10.39 -16.43
N LYS A 411 -25.83 9.99 -16.32
CA LYS A 411 -24.77 10.54 -17.18
C LYS A 411 -24.68 9.73 -18.46
N SER A 412 -24.59 10.44 -19.58
CA SER A 412 -24.31 9.82 -20.87
C SER A 412 -22.84 9.39 -20.95
N THR A 413 -22.52 8.55 -21.94
CA THR A 413 -21.14 8.18 -22.29
C THR A 413 -20.27 9.42 -22.50
N ALA A 414 -20.74 10.39 -23.28
CA ALA A 414 -19.98 11.60 -23.61
C ALA A 414 -19.68 12.44 -22.36
N THR A 415 -20.65 12.55 -21.43
CA THR A 415 -20.45 13.26 -20.17
C THR A 415 -19.40 12.58 -19.29
N LEU A 416 -19.47 11.24 -19.16
CA LEU A 416 -18.48 10.49 -18.39
C LEU A 416 -17.08 10.68 -18.97
N GLU A 417 -16.92 10.58 -20.29
CA GLU A 417 -15.63 10.73 -20.94
C GLU A 417 -15.06 12.15 -20.82
N ALA A 418 -15.90 13.18 -20.92
CA ALA A 418 -15.51 14.58 -20.74
C ALA A 418 -14.99 14.86 -19.31
N GLU A 419 -15.44 14.10 -18.32
CA GLU A 419 -14.96 14.15 -16.93
C GLU A 419 -13.71 13.28 -16.69
N GLY A 420 -13.13 12.70 -17.74
CA GLY A 420 -11.95 11.84 -17.65
C GLY A 420 -12.25 10.40 -17.24
N ASN A 421 -13.51 9.99 -17.15
CA ASN A 421 -13.89 8.63 -16.77
C ASN A 421 -13.77 7.69 -17.98
N HIS A 422 -12.64 6.99 -18.10
CA HIS A 422 -12.29 6.19 -19.28
C HIS A 422 -13.05 4.87 -19.44
N MET A 423 -13.70 4.35 -18.39
CA MET A 423 -14.51 3.11 -18.40
C MET A 423 -13.77 1.81 -18.75
N VAL A 424 -12.46 1.85 -19.04
CA VAL A 424 -11.62 0.64 -19.25
C VAL A 424 -11.38 -0.11 -17.94
N GLY A 425 -11.51 -1.44 -18.01
CA GLY A 425 -11.20 -2.33 -16.90
C GLY A 425 -12.24 -2.28 -15.79
N LEU A 426 -11.82 -1.97 -14.57
CA LEU A 426 -12.67 -2.06 -13.39
C LEU A 426 -13.52 -0.80 -13.17
N SER A 427 -14.81 -0.98 -12.92
CA SER A 427 -15.73 0.06 -12.44
C SER A 427 -15.68 0.13 -10.92
N ALA A 428 -15.21 1.23 -10.33
CA ALA A 428 -15.09 1.38 -8.89
C ALA A 428 -16.47 1.33 -8.22
N HIS A 429 -17.48 1.97 -8.79
CA HIS A 429 -18.84 1.88 -8.27
C HIS A 429 -19.44 0.48 -8.46
N GLY A 430 -19.20 -0.15 -9.61
CA GLY A 430 -19.67 -1.50 -9.87
C GLY A 430 -19.05 -2.52 -8.91
N ALA A 431 -17.75 -2.44 -8.67
CA ALA A 431 -17.04 -3.25 -7.68
C ALA A 431 -17.58 -3.04 -6.25
N LEU A 432 -17.86 -1.78 -5.87
CA LEU A 432 -18.48 -1.47 -4.59
C LEU A 432 -19.85 -2.13 -4.49
N THR A 433 -20.71 -1.98 -5.50
CA THR A 433 -22.05 -2.59 -5.54
C THR A 433 -21.98 -4.12 -5.49
N LEU A 434 -21.08 -4.75 -6.24
CA LEU A 434 -20.89 -6.19 -6.21
C LEU A 434 -20.49 -6.70 -4.82
N ALA A 435 -19.61 -5.99 -4.11
CA ALA A 435 -19.23 -6.36 -2.75
C ALA A 435 -20.35 -6.07 -1.74
N ASP A 436 -20.85 -4.82 -1.69
CA ASP A 436 -21.82 -4.35 -0.70
C ASP A 436 -23.19 -5.01 -0.88
N VAL A 437 -23.67 -5.07 -2.12
CA VAL A 437 -25.03 -5.50 -2.46
C VAL A 437 -25.05 -6.99 -2.74
N HIS A 438 -24.16 -7.46 -3.61
CA HIS A 438 -24.18 -8.84 -4.09
C HIS A 438 -23.29 -9.80 -3.29
N SER A 439 -22.54 -9.29 -2.30
CA SER A 439 -21.69 -10.11 -1.43
C SER A 439 -20.62 -10.90 -2.17
N TRP A 440 -20.19 -10.43 -3.34
CA TRP A 440 -19.07 -11.05 -4.04
C TRP A 440 -17.78 -10.77 -3.29
N ASP A 441 -16.91 -11.78 -3.22
CA ASP A 441 -15.57 -11.59 -2.70
C ASP A 441 -14.67 -10.88 -3.73
N TRP A 442 -13.57 -10.33 -3.25
CA TRP A 442 -12.66 -9.52 -4.04
C TRP A 442 -12.03 -10.27 -5.23
N ASP A 443 -11.73 -11.57 -5.09
CA ASP A 443 -11.17 -12.39 -6.17
C ASP A 443 -12.16 -12.51 -7.33
N ARG A 444 -13.43 -12.82 -7.01
CA ARG A 444 -14.50 -12.88 -8.00
C ARG A 444 -14.73 -11.53 -8.67
N ILE A 445 -14.68 -10.42 -7.93
CA ILE A 445 -14.88 -9.08 -8.50
C ILE A 445 -13.74 -8.71 -9.47
N ILE A 446 -12.49 -8.95 -9.13
CA ILE A 446 -11.36 -8.68 -10.04
C ILE A 446 -11.49 -9.53 -11.30
N LYS A 447 -11.79 -10.83 -11.17
CA LYS A 447 -11.98 -11.75 -12.31
C LYS A 447 -13.19 -11.43 -13.19
N TYR A 448 -14.15 -10.68 -12.65
CA TYR A 448 -15.28 -10.18 -13.44
C TYR A 448 -14.87 -9.05 -14.39
N TYR A 449 -14.06 -8.11 -13.89
CA TYR A 449 -13.63 -6.95 -14.67
C TYR A 449 -12.40 -7.20 -15.56
N TYR A 450 -11.58 -8.20 -15.22
CA TYR A 450 -10.41 -8.56 -16.00
C TYR A 450 -10.46 -10.04 -16.41
N THR A 451 -10.52 -10.30 -17.71
CA THR A 451 -10.75 -11.62 -18.30
C THR A 451 -9.51 -12.50 -18.24
N GLY A 452 -9.66 -13.74 -17.79
CA GLY A 452 -8.60 -14.76 -17.86
C GLY A 452 -7.39 -14.48 -16.96
N ILE A 453 -7.55 -13.65 -15.93
CA ILE A 453 -6.49 -13.32 -14.97
C ILE A 453 -6.40 -14.35 -13.84
N ASP A 454 -5.24 -14.34 -13.19
CA ASP A 454 -4.98 -14.95 -11.89
C ASP A 454 -4.50 -13.90 -10.91
N ILE A 455 -4.75 -14.11 -9.62
CA ILE A 455 -4.16 -13.30 -8.56
C ILE A 455 -3.05 -14.09 -7.90
N LYS A 456 -1.83 -13.57 -7.94
CA LYS A 456 -0.62 -14.25 -7.43
C LYS A 456 0.10 -13.40 -6.42
N LYS A 457 0.65 -14.07 -5.39
CA LYS A 457 1.57 -13.44 -4.44
C LYS A 457 2.98 -13.43 -5.02
N VAL A 458 3.63 -12.27 -5.11
CA VAL A 458 4.92 -12.06 -5.79
C VAL A 458 6.04 -11.53 -4.89
N TYR A 459 5.75 -11.22 -3.63
CA TYR A 459 6.70 -10.95 -2.54
C TYR A 459 6.02 -11.14 -1.17
#